data_AF-A0A5J4U1H1-F1
#
_entry.id   AF-A0A5J4U1H1-F1
#
_cell.length_a   1.000
_cell.length_b   1.000
_cell.length_c   1.000
_cell.angle_alpha   90.00
_cell.angle_beta   90.00
_cell.angle_gamma   90.00
#
_symmetry.space_group_name_H-M   'P 1'
#
loop_
_entity.id
_entity.type
_entity.pdbx_description
1 polymer ?
#
loop_
_entity_poly.entity_id
_entity_poly.type
_entity_poly.pdbx_seq_one_letter_code
_entity_poly.pdbx_strand_id
1 'polypeptide(L)'
;MKEDKKKIADEEVRMLNLAKSPFTVCLIDTFRHDLDICLVLEYCPGGNLRDMIDNQLKQMSDKDRKMKGYSFGYQILMGMDVLHTQGIIHRDFKPENILIDKYGNIKIV
;
A
#
# COMPACT_ATOMS: atom_id res chain seq x y z
N MET A 1 -12.51 -17.67 17.39
CA MET A 1 -11.56 -18.01 16.31
C MET A 1 -12.12 -17.79 14.90
N LYS A 2 -13.18 -18.46 14.43
CA LYS A 2 -13.75 -18.20 13.08
C LYS A 2 -14.47 -16.85 12.97
N GLU A 3 -15.23 -16.47 14.01
CA GLU A 3 -15.93 -15.18 14.09
C GLU A 3 -14.97 -13.97 14.04
N ASP A 4 -13.84 -14.08 14.75
CA ASP A 4 -12.87 -13.00 14.89
C ASP A 4 -12.13 -12.72 13.59
N LYS A 5 -11.75 -13.77 12.84
CA LYS A 5 -11.11 -13.65 11.53
C LYS A 5 -12.03 -12.97 10.51
N LYS A 6 -13.33 -13.30 10.53
CA LYS A 6 -14.31 -12.66 9.66
C LYS A 6 -14.44 -11.17 9.97
N LYS A 7 -14.53 -10.80 11.24
CA LYS A 7 -14.58 -9.38 11.65
C LYS A 7 -13.33 -8.60 11.22
N ILE A 8 -12.15 -9.20 11.32
CA ILE A 8 -10.90 -8.57 10.87
C ILE A 8 -10.94 -8.32 9.35
N ALA A 9 -11.36 -9.31 8.56
CA ALA A 9 -11.47 -9.17 7.11
C ALA A 9 -12.53 -8.13 6.70
N ASP A 10 -13.69 -8.12 7.35
CA ASP A 10 -14.75 -7.13 7.08
C ASP A 10 -14.26 -5.69 7.43
N GLU A 11 -13.48 -5.53 8.50
CA GLU A 11 -12.89 -4.24 8.86
C GLU A 11 -11.80 -3.81 7.86
N GLU A 12 -10.99 -4.75 7.36
CA GLU A 12 -9.99 -4.48 6.32
C GLU A 12 -10.62 -3.98 5.02
N VAL A 13 -11.68 -4.66 4.56
CA VAL A 13 -12.48 -4.21 3.41
C VAL A 13 -13.04 -2.81 3.62
N ARG A 14 -13.52 -2.51 4.84
CA ARG A 14 -14.03 -1.19 5.19
C ARG A 14 -12.93 -0.13 5.15
N MET A 15 -11.78 -0.40 5.76
CA MET A 15 -10.64 0.52 5.78
C MET A 15 -10.12 0.82 4.37
N LEU A 16 -9.96 -0.21 3.53
CA LEU A 16 -9.53 -0.06 2.13
C LEU A 16 -10.51 0.79 1.32
N ASN A 17 -11.82 0.67 1.57
CA ASN A 17 -12.83 1.49 0.89
C ASN A 17 -12.81 2.95 1.35
N LEU A 18 -12.60 3.21 2.64
CA LEU A 18 -12.49 4.57 3.18
C LEU A 18 -11.21 5.28 2.74
N ALA A 19 -10.12 4.52 2.62
CA ALA A 19 -8.80 5.03 2.29
C ALA A 19 -8.56 5.24 0.79
N LYS A 20 -9.56 5.14 -0.09
CA LYS A 20 -9.38 5.24 -1.54
C LYS A 20 -8.75 6.56 -1.97
N SER A 21 -7.56 6.49 -2.57
CA SER A 21 -6.83 7.66 -3.05
C SER A 21 -5.80 7.30 -4.13
N PRO A 22 -5.18 8.28 -4.80
CA PRO A 22 -4.05 8.02 -5.68
C PRO A 22 -2.84 7.38 -4.99
N PHE A 23 -2.73 7.44 -3.65
CA PHE A 23 -1.55 6.99 -2.88
C PHE A 23 -1.78 5.72 -2.06
N THR A 24 -2.94 5.09 -2.21
CA THR A 24 -3.33 3.85 -1.54
C THR A 24 -3.77 2.82 -2.56
N VAL A 25 -3.58 1.53 -2.23
CA VAL A 25 -4.01 0.43 -3.08
C VAL A 25 -5.53 0.39 -3.15
N CYS A 26 -6.07 0.43 -4.36
CA CYS A 26 -7.51 0.36 -4.56
C CYS A 26 -8.04 -1.08 -4.43
N LEU A 27 -9.04 -1.26 -3.57
CA LEU A 27 -9.88 -2.46 -3.57
C LEU A 27 -10.89 -2.38 -4.73
N ILE A 28 -10.73 -3.29 -5.68
CA ILE A 28 -11.58 -3.42 -6.87
C ILE A 28 -12.83 -4.23 -6.53
N ASP A 29 -12.67 -5.39 -5.92
CA ASP A 29 -13.77 -6.29 -5.59
C ASP A 29 -13.41 -7.23 -4.43
N THR A 30 -14.41 -7.91 -3.87
CA THR A 30 -14.25 -8.94 -2.85
C THR A 30 -15.12 -10.14 -3.21
N PHE A 31 -14.58 -11.33 -3.06
CA PHE A 31 -15.38 -12.55 -3.23
C PHE A 31 -15.03 -13.57 -2.15
N ARG A 32 -15.86 -14.60 -2.03
CA ARG A 32 -15.59 -15.72 -1.14
C ARG A 32 -15.20 -16.94 -1.95
N HIS A 33 -14.18 -17.63 -1.50
CA HIS A 33 -13.78 -18.92 -2.01
C HIS A 33 -13.63 -19.86 -0.82
N ASP A 34 -14.50 -20.88 -0.76
CA ASP A 34 -14.65 -21.78 0.39
C ASP A 34 -14.86 -21.05 1.73
N LEU A 35 -13.85 -21.07 2.60
CA LEU A 35 -13.86 -20.46 3.93
C LEU A 35 -13.13 -19.11 3.97
N ASP A 36 -12.52 -18.69 2.87
CA ASP A 36 -11.67 -17.51 2.79
C ASP A 36 -12.38 -16.35 2.09
N ILE A 37 -12.08 -15.13 2.55
CA ILE A 37 -12.43 -13.89 1.87
C ILE A 37 -11.23 -13.51 1.00
N CYS A 38 -11.46 -13.33 -0.29
CA CYS A 38 -10.46 -12.94 -1.25
C CYS A 38 -10.65 -11.47 -1.62
N LEU A 39 -9.57 -10.70 -1.55
CA LEU A 39 -9.53 -9.29 -1.94
C LEU A 39 -8.94 -9.17 -3.33
N VAL A 40 -9.66 -8.50 -4.24
CA VAL A 40 -9.15 -8.14 -5.56
C VAL A 40 -8.65 -6.71 -5.49
N LEU A 41 -7.33 -6.56 -5.45
CA LEU A 41 -6.65 -5.27 -5.33
C LEU A 41 -6.10 -4.81 -6.69
N GLU A 42 -5.87 -3.50 -6.84
CA GLU A 42 -5.14 -2.99 -7.99
C GLU A 42 -3.74 -3.62 -8.08
N TYR A 43 -3.32 -3.94 -9.30
CA TYR A 43 -2.02 -4.55 -9.53
C TYR A 43 -0.92 -3.49 -9.67
N CYS A 44 0.10 -3.59 -8.82
CA CYS A 44 1.28 -2.75 -8.79
C CYS A 44 2.50 -3.52 -9.34
N PRO A 45 2.82 -3.42 -10.65
CA PRO A 45 3.87 -4.23 -11.27
C PRO A 45 5.29 -3.88 -10.83
N GLY A 46 5.49 -2.73 -10.18
CA GLY A 46 6.80 -2.32 -9.68
C GLY A 46 7.26 -3.04 -8.42
N GLY A 47 6.44 -3.94 -7.88
CA GLY A 47 6.75 -4.67 -6.64
C GLY A 47 6.67 -3.77 -5.40
N ASN A 48 7.33 -4.19 -4.32
CA ASN A 48 7.37 -3.44 -3.07
C ASN A 48 8.61 -2.51 -2.99
N LEU A 49 8.53 -1.53 -2.11
CA LEU A 49 9.58 -0.52 -1.93
C LEU A 49 10.85 -1.10 -1.32
N ARG A 50 10.78 -2.18 -0.53
CA ARG A 50 11.98 -2.85 0.00
C ARG A 50 12.86 -3.33 -1.15
N ASP A 51 12.29 -4.07 -2.08
CA ASP A 51 13.01 -4.62 -3.23
C ASP A 51 13.54 -3.51 -4.14
N MET A 52 12.77 -2.42 -4.33
CA MET A 52 13.21 -1.22 -5.05
C MET A 52 14.42 -0.56 -4.38
N ILE A 53 14.41 -0.43 -3.05
CA ILE A 53 15.54 0.12 -2.30
C ILE A 53 16.79 -0.73 -2.49
N ASP A 54 16.65 -2.04 -2.30
CA ASP A 54 17.78 -2.97 -2.26
C ASP A 54 18.40 -3.20 -3.64
N ASN A 55 17.57 -3.34 -4.67
CA ASN A 55 18.03 -3.72 -6.01
C ASN A 55 18.28 -2.54 -6.94
N GLN A 56 17.65 -1.38 -6.72
CA GLN A 56 17.76 -0.23 -7.62
C GLN A 56 18.33 1.00 -6.93
N LEU A 57 17.68 1.51 -5.87
CA LEU A 57 18.07 2.80 -5.30
C LEU A 57 19.50 2.80 -4.76
N LYS A 58 19.95 1.70 -4.15
CA LYS A 58 21.33 1.58 -3.65
C LYS A 58 22.40 1.67 -4.75
N GLN A 59 22.05 1.32 -5.99
CA GLN A 59 22.95 1.36 -7.14
C GLN A 59 22.94 2.70 -7.88
N MET A 60 22.00 3.60 -7.53
CA MET A 60 21.91 4.93 -8.14
C MET A 60 22.97 5.88 -7.60
N SER A 61 23.25 6.93 -8.38
CA SER A 61 24.04 8.07 -7.90
C SER A 61 23.38 8.72 -6.69
N ASP A 62 24.17 9.37 -5.83
CA ASP A 62 23.64 10.08 -4.65
C ASP A 62 22.59 11.14 -5.02
N LYS A 63 22.78 11.81 -6.16
CA LYS A 63 21.86 12.84 -6.64
C LYS A 63 20.51 12.23 -7.03
N ASP A 64 20.52 11.18 -7.83
CA ASP A 64 19.28 10.55 -8.33
C ASP A 64 18.54 9.83 -7.21
N ARG A 65 19.28 9.13 -6.34
CA ARG A 65 18.74 8.48 -5.15
C ARG A 65 18.03 9.47 -4.25
N LYS A 66 18.62 10.64 -3.99
CA LYS A 66 17.98 11.71 -3.20
C LYS A 66 16.72 12.22 -3.86
N MET A 67 16.76 12.50 -5.17
CA MET A 67 15.60 13.01 -5.90
C MET A 67 14.43 12.02 -5.87
N LYS A 68 14.71 10.73 -6.08
CA LYS A 68 13.70 9.66 -6.00
C LYS A 68 13.18 9.49 -4.58
N GLY A 69 14.06 9.55 -3.58
CA GLY A 69 13.70 9.52 -2.17
C GLY A 69 12.73 10.63 -1.76
N TYR A 70 12.96 11.87 -2.22
CA TYR A 70 12.02 12.97 -1.97
C TYR A 70 10.66 12.74 -2.64
N SER A 71 10.66 12.27 -3.89
CA SER A 71 9.42 11.95 -4.61
C SER A 71 8.61 10.86 -3.91
N PHE A 72 9.26 9.77 -3.47
CA PHE A 72 8.60 8.69 -2.72
C PHE A 72 8.14 9.16 -1.35
N GLY A 73 8.98 9.89 -0.61
CA GLY A 73 8.63 10.43 0.70
C GLY A 73 7.39 11.33 0.65
N TYR A 74 7.29 12.20 -0.36
CA TYR A 74 6.10 13.01 -0.57
C TYR A 74 4.83 12.17 -0.75
N GLN A 75 4.87 11.19 -1.66
CA GLN A 75 3.71 10.33 -1.96
C GLN A 75 3.29 9.48 -0.76
N ILE A 76 4.27 8.96 -0.01
CA ILE A 76 4.03 8.23 1.24
C ILE A 76 3.32 9.13 2.25
N LEU A 77 3.80 10.36 2.45
CA LEU A 77 3.18 11.30 3.38
C LEU A 77 1.75 11.64 2.98
N MET A 78 1.49 11.83 1.68
CA MET A 78 0.13 12.04 1.16
C MET A 78 -0.78 10.83 1.40
N GLY A 79 -0.28 9.61 1.22
CA GLY A 79 -1.03 8.38 1.54
C GLY A 79 -1.32 8.25 3.04
N MET A 80 -0.35 8.56 3.90
CA MET A 80 -0.54 8.54 5.35
C MET A 80 -1.54 9.61 5.81
N ASP A 81 -1.55 10.79 5.19
CA ASP A 81 -2.54 11.83 5.45
C ASP A 81 -3.98 11.36 5.13
N VAL A 82 -4.16 10.65 4.01
CA VAL A 82 -5.45 10.01 3.66
C VAL A 82 -5.88 9.02 4.75
N LEU A 83 -4.99 8.15 5.24
CA LEU A 83 -5.34 7.21 6.30
C LEU A 83 -5.72 7.94 7.60
N HIS A 84 -4.89 8.88 8.02
CA HIS A 84 -5.05 9.57 9.30
C HIS A 84 -6.28 10.49 9.33
N THR A 85 -6.62 11.14 8.22
CA THR A 85 -7.84 11.95 8.11
C THR A 85 -9.13 11.12 8.21
N GLN A 86 -9.06 9.83 7.87
CA GLN A 86 -10.14 8.85 8.09
C GLN A 86 -10.08 8.19 9.48
N GLY A 87 -9.15 8.58 10.35
CA GLY A 87 -8.93 7.97 11.66
C GLY A 87 -8.33 6.56 11.61
N ILE A 88 -7.71 6.18 10.49
CA ILE A 88 -7.12 4.86 10.28
C ILE A 88 -5.64 4.89 10.69
N ILE A 89 -5.24 3.98 11.58
CA ILE A 89 -3.83 3.76 11.91
C ILE A 89 -3.37 2.51 11.16
N HIS A 90 -2.35 2.64 10.29
CA HIS A 90 -1.85 1.53 9.47
C HIS A 90 -1.31 0.35 10.31
N ARG A 91 -0.60 0.64 11.41
CA ARG A 91 0.00 -0.32 12.38
C ARG A 91 1.11 -1.24 11.86
N ASP A 92 1.16 -1.55 10.57
CA ASP A 92 2.26 -2.31 9.94
C ASP A 92 2.96 -1.51 8.83
N PHE A 93 3.32 -0.24 9.14
CA PHE A 93 3.92 0.65 8.15
C PHE A 93 5.40 0.33 7.96
N LYS A 94 5.76 -0.23 6.81
CA LYS A 94 7.11 -0.66 6.44
C LYS A 94 7.27 -0.73 4.92
N PRO A 95 8.50 -0.71 4.36
CA PRO A 95 8.73 -0.70 2.90
C PRO A 95 8.10 -1.89 2.14
N GLU A 96 7.90 -3.02 2.80
CA GLU A 96 7.26 -4.21 2.21
C GLU A 96 5.77 -4.00 1.90
N ASN A 97 5.11 -3.11 2.64
CA ASN A 97 3.69 -2.76 2.48
C ASN A 97 3.50 -1.46 1.66
N ILE A 98 4.53 -1.07 0.91
CA ILE A 98 4.50 0.09 0.03
C ILE A 98 4.78 -0.41 -1.38
N LEU A 99 3.78 -0.38 -2.24
CA LEU A 99 3.85 -0.90 -3.60
C LEU A 99 4.12 0.21 -4.62
N ILE A 100 4.56 -0.19 -5.81
CA ILE A 100 4.90 0.72 -6.90
C ILE A 100 4.05 0.40 -8.13
N ASP A 101 3.26 1.37 -8.60
CA ASP A 101 2.40 1.20 -9.75
C ASP A 101 3.18 1.21 -11.09
N LYS A 102 2.46 0.99 -12.20
CA LYS A 102 3.04 0.98 -13.56
C LYS A 102 3.67 2.31 -13.99
N TYR A 103 3.36 3.40 -13.31
CA TYR A 103 3.90 4.74 -13.58
C TYR A 103 5.04 5.10 -12.63
N GLY A 104 5.40 4.20 -11.70
CA GLY A 104 6.44 4.43 -10.71
C GLY A 104 5.97 5.27 -9.52
N ASN A 105 4.66 5.37 -9.28
CA ASN A 105 4.07 6.02 -8.11
C ASN A 105 3.94 5.04 -6.96
N ILE A 106 3.93 5.59 -5.75
CA ILE A 106 3.81 4.83 -4.50
C ILE A 106 2.34 4.61 -4.15
N LYS A 107 2.03 3.38 -3.72
CA LYS A 107 0.74 2.94 -3.19
C LYS A 107 0.93 2.25 -1.84
N ILE A 108 0.32 2.77 -0.78
CA ILE A 108 0.26 2.11 0.53
C ILE A 108 -0.80 1.01 0.48
N VAL A 109 -0.48 -0.22 0.93
CA VAL A 109 -1.42 -1.35 0.97
C VAL A 109 -1.98 -1.57 2.36
#